data_AF-A0A3D5DGM8-F1
#
_entry.id   AF-A0A3D5DGM8-F1
#
_cell.length_a   1.000
_cell.length_b   1.000
_cell.length_c   1.000
_cell.angle_alpha   90.00
_cell.angle_beta   90.00
_cell.angle_gamma   90.00
#
_symmetry.space_group_name_H-M   'P 1'
#
loop_
_entity.id
_entity.type
_entity.pdbx_description
1 polymer ?
#
loop_
_entity_poly.entity_id
_entity_poly.type
_entity_poly.pdbx_seq_one_letter_code
_entity_poly.pdbx_strand_id
1 'polypeptide(L)'
;MAQLSDWRSSDVYTDAERLIIEYGERMTITGQSVDDEFFAKMQEYFSESEIVEITAGIAMENFRSKFNAPLKISAQGFCSVP
;
A
#
# COMPACT_ATOMS: atom_id res chain seq x y z
N MET A 1 -4.45 6.56 -12.82
CA MET A 1 -3.25 5.87 -12.30
C MET A 1 -1.93 6.63 -12.53
N ALA A 2 -1.86 7.62 -13.41
CA ALA A 2 -0.64 8.41 -13.65
C ALA A 2 -0.10 9.24 -12.46
N GLN A 3 -0.86 9.34 -11.36
CA GLN A 3 -0.47 10.09 -10.15
C GLN A 3 0.12 9.18 -9.06
N LEU A 4 0.01 7.85 -9.18
CA LEU A 4 0.47 6.93 -8.13
C LEU A 4 1.99 6.78 -8.14
N SER A 5 2.65 6.91 -9.30
CA SER A 5 4.13 6.95 -9.37
C SER A 5 4.72 8.11 -8.58
N ASP A 6 4.00 9.23 -8.53
CA ASP A 6 4.43 10.49 -7.93
C ASP A 6 3.50 10.89 -6.77
N TRP A 7 2.93 9.90 -6.07
CA TRP A 7 1.89 10.13 -5.07
C TRP A 7 2.34 11.08 -3.93
N ARG A 8 3.65 11.10 -3.66
CA ARG A 8 4.28 11.97 -2.64
C ARG A 8 4.18 13.46 -2.98
N SER A 9 4.22 13.81 -4.26
CA SER A 9 4.12 15.20 -4.75
C SER A 9 2.78 15.51 -5.39
N SER A 10 1.89 14.51 -5.49
CA SER A 10 0.55 14.65 -6.04
C SER A 10 -0.39 15.36 -5.08
N ASP A 11 -1.09 16.39 -5.58
CA ASP A 11 -2.10 17.15 -4.83
C ASP A 11 -3.48 16.46 -4.81
N VAL A 12 -3.63 15.31 -5.45
CA VAL A 12 -4.93 14.62 -5.52
C VAL A 12 -5.22 13.71 -4.33
N TYR A 13 -4.23 13.52 -3.44
CA TYR A 13 -4.35 12.67 -2.27
C TYR A 13 -4.35 13.51 -1.00
N THR A 14 -5.28 13.18 -0.11
CA THR A 14 -5.30 13.65 1.27
C THR A 14 -4.13 13.06 2.05
N ASP A 15 -3.81 13.65 3.21
CA ASP A 15 -2.72 13.15 4.06
C ASP A 15 -3.00 11.73 4.59
N ALA A 16 -4.27 11.40 4.84
CA ALA A 16 -4.71 10.04 5.20
C ALA A 16 -4.46 9.04 4.06
N GLU A 17 -4.80 9.40 2.81
CA GLU A 17 -4.57 8.54 1.65
C GLU A 17 -3.07 8.35 1.38
N ARG A 18 -2.26 9.41 1.55
CA ARG A 18 -0.80 9.34 1.46
C ARG A 18 -0.21 8.37 2.50
N LEU A 19 -0.69 8.40 3.74
CA LEU A 19 -0.30 7.46 4.78
C LEU A 19 -0.63 6.00 4.40
N ILE A 20 -1.82 5.74 3.84
CA ILE A 20 -2.20 4.39 3.38
C ILE A 20 -1.28 3.91 2.24
N ILE A 21 -0.94 4.80 1.30
CA ILE A 21 -0.04 4.45 0.19
C ILE A 21 1.37 4.12 0.72
N GLU A 22 1.92 4.93 1.64
CA GLU A 22 3.22 4.63 2.26
C GLU A 22 3.19 3.33 3.07
N TYR A 23 2.09 3.08 3.80
CA TYR A 23 1.90 1.84 4.54
C TYR A 23 1.91 0.61 3.61
N GLY A 24 1.26 0.73 2.45
CA GLY A 24 1.32 -0.25 1.38
C GLY A 24 2.75 -0.51 0.89
N GLU A 25 3.50 0.56 0.58
CA GLU A 25 4.91 0.44 0.18
C GLU A 25 5.75 -0.29 1.24
N ARG A 26 5.62 0.12 2.51
CA ARG A 26 6.36 -0.46 3.64
C ARG A 26 6.04 -1.93 3.88
N MET A 27 4.80 -2.36 3.64
CA MET A 27 4.40 -3.77 3.74
C MET A 27 4.83 -4.63 2.54
N THR A 28 5.02 -4.02 1.37
CA THR A 28 5.21 -4.75 0.10
C THR A 28 6.67 -4.77 -0.37
N ILE A 29 7.42 -3.68 -0.19
CA ILE A 29 8.78 -3.55 -0.67
C ILE A 29 9.75 -4.25 0.28
N THR A 30 10.53 -5.19 -0.25
CA THR A 30 11.53 -5.93 0.54
C THR A 30 12.58 -4.97 1.13
N GLY A 31 12.83 -5.11 2.43
CA GLY A 31 13.79 -4.26 3.15
C GLY A 31 13.18 -3.00 3.78
N GLN A 32 11.90 -2.71 3.52
CA GLN A 32 11.16 -1.70 4.27
C GLN A 32 10.48 -2.33 5.49
N SER A 33 10.13 -1.46 6.45
CA SER A 33 9.42 -1.84 7.66
C SER A 33 8.41 -0.77 8.07
N VAL A 34 7.36 -1.23 8.74
CA VAL A 34 6.45 -0.37 9.50
C VAL A 34 7.08 -0.21 10.88
N ASP A 35 7.84 0.87 11.06
CA ASP A 35 8.45 1.19 12.35
C ASP A 35 7.45 1.84 13.31
N ASP A 36 7.81 1.93 14.59
CA ASP A 36 6.94 2.45 15.65
C ASP A 36 6.55 3.93 15.41
N GLU A 37 7.45 4.72 14.82
CA GLU A 37 7.19 6.13 14.51
C GLU A 37 6.10 6.25 13.43
N PHE A 38 6.20 5.44 12.38
CA PHE A 38 5.20 5.40 11.32
C PHE A 38 3.87 4.85 11.82
N PHE A 39 3.89 3.80 12.65
CA PHE A 39 2.67 3.25 13.22
C PHE A 39 1.96 4.26 14.14
N ALA A 40 2.70 5.03 14.93
CA ALA A 40 2.13 6.11 15.73
C ALA A 40 1.43 7.17 14.86
N LYS A 41 2.02 7.54 13.70
CA LYS A 41 1.37 8.45 12.74
C LYS A 41 0.09 7.86 12.17
N MET A 42 0.03 6.55 11.89
CA MET A 42 -1.21 5.89 11.45
C MET A 42 -2.32 6.02 12.51
N GLN A 43 -1.97 5.91 13.79
CA GLN A 43 -2.94 6.04 14.90
C GLN A 43 -3.48 7.46 15.10
N GLU A 44 -2.86 8.49 14.50
CA GLU A 44 -3.39 9.85 14.50
C GLU A 44 -4.57 10.02 13.53
N TYR A 45 -4.64 9.18 12.48
CA TYR A 45 -5.63 9.29 11.40
C TYR A 45 -6.67 8.17 11.41
N PHE A 46 -6.32 7.00 11.97
CA PHE A 46 -7.13 5.79 11.89
C PHE A 46 -7.28 5.15 13.26
N SER A 47 -8.46 4.60 13.53
CA SER A 47 -8.70 3.71 14.65
C SER A 47 -7.94 2.39 14.49
N GLU A 48 -7.75 1.67 15.59
CA GLU A 48 -7.12 0.35 15.56
C GLU A 48 -7.84 -0.62 14.61
N SER A 49 -9.19 -0.60 14.59
CA SER A 49 -9.98 -1.41 13.65
C SER A 49 -9.74 -1.04 12.19
N GLU A 50 -9.66 0.25 11.87
CA GLU A 50 -9.37 0.70 10.50
C GLU A 50 -7.97 0.28 10.06
N ILE A 51 -6.97 0.38 10.94
CA ILE A 51 -5.60 -0.09 10.66
C ILE A 51 -5.60 -1.60 10.38
N VAL A 52 -6.34 -2.40 11.15
CA VAL A 52 -6.48 -3.85 10.90
C VAL A 52 -7.10 -4.12 9.53
N GLU A 53 -8.15 -3.41 9.15
CA GLU A 53 -8.80 -3.56 7.84
C GLU A 53 -7.87 -3.17 6.68
N ILE A 54 -7.18 -2.04 6.80
CA ILE A 54 -6.18 -1.59 5.83
C ILE A 54 -5.07 -2.65 5.67
N THR A 55 -4.55 -3.17 6.79
CA THR A 55 -3.52 -4.21 6.82
C THR A 55 -3.99 -5.47 6.09
N ALA A 56 -5.23 -5.90 6.35
CA ALA A 56 -5.82 -7.08 5.71
C ALA A 56 -5.96 -6.90 4.19
N GLY A 57 -6.37 -5.71 3.75
CA GLY A 57 -6.45 -5.36 2.33
C GLY A 57 -5.09 -5.45 1.64
N ILE A 58 -4.06 -4.82 2.20
CA ILE A 58 -2.70 -4.84 1.65
C ILE A 58 -2.12 -6.27 1.65
N ALA A 59 -2.32 -7.02 2.75
CA ALA A 59 -1.85 -8.40 2.84
C ALA A 59 -2.48 -9.31 1.78
N MET A 60 -3.77 -9.13 1.48
CA MET A 60 -4.46 -9.87 0.43
C MET A 60 -3.86 -9.59 -0.96
N GLU A 61 -3.55 -8.34 -1.27
CA GLU A 61 -2.90 -7.98 -2.55
C GLU A 61 -1.46 -8.50 -2.65
N ASN A 62 -0.72 -8.52 -1.54
CA ASN A 62 0.60 -9.16 -1.49
C ASN A 62 0.52 -10.67 -1.70
N PHE A 63 -0.50 -11.33 -1.11
CA PHE A 63 -0.77 -12.74 -1.35
C PHE A 63 -1.09 -12.99 -2.82
N ARG A 64 -2.03 -12.25 -3.40
CA ARG A 64 -2.42 -12.36 -4.81
C ARG A 64 -1.22 -12.16 -5.73
N SER A 65 -0.37 -11.17 -5.47
CA SER A 65 0.85 -10.91 -6.24
C SER A 65 1.80 -12.11 -6.25
N LYS A 66 2.03 -12.74 -5.08
CA LYS A 66 2.91 -13.91 -4.96
C LYS A 66 2.26 -15.21 -5.45
N PHE A 67 0.95 -15.33 -5.36
CA PHE A 67 0.19 -16.52 -5.78
C PHE A 67 -0.04 -16.55 -7.29
N ASN A 68 -0.40 -15.42 -7.90
CA ASN A 68 -0.72 -15.31 -9.31
C ASN A 68 0.51 -15.45 -10.20
N ALA A 69 1.67 -14.92 -9.77
CA ALA A 69 2.91 -14.94 -10.53
C ALA A 69 3.36 -16.35 -10.98
N PRO A 70 3.52 -17.37 -10.09
CA PRO A 70 3.90 -18.72 -10.51
C PRO A 70 2.84 -19.41 -11.37
N LEU A 71 1.56 -19.02 -11.26
CA LEU A 71 0.46 -19.54 -12.07
C LEU A 71 0.35 -18.87 -13.45
N LYS A 72 1.21 -17.90 -13.77
CA LYS A 72 1.20 -17.13 -15.02
C LYS A 72 -0.13 -16.43 -15.28
N ILE A 73 -0.83 -16.06 -14.22
CA ILE A 73 -2.02 -15.19 -14.33
C ILE A 73 -1.50 -13.79 -14.66
N SER A 74 -1.78 -13.33 -15.88
CA SER A 74 -1.30 -12.04 -16.38
C SER A 74 -2.08 -10.88 -15.78
N ALA A 75 -1.40 -9.74 -15.65
CA ALA A 75 -2.05 -8.47 -15.36
C ALA A 75 -2.98 -8.10 -16.52
N GLN A 76 -4.14 -7.54 -16.20
CA GLN A 76 -5.16 -7.13 -17.18
C GLN A 76 -4.85 -5.76 -17.81
N GLY A 77 -3.63 -5.25 -17.66
CA GLY A 77 -3.19 -3.96 -18.24
C GLY A 77 -3.66 -2.72 -17.47
N PHE A 78 -4.16 -2.87 -16.25
CA PHE A 78 -4.60 -1.75 -15.43
C PHE A 78 -3.43 -0.98 -14.80
N CYS A 79 -2.40 -1.68 -14.31
CA CYS A 79 -1.21 -1.05 -13.74
C CYS A 79 -0.04 -1.05 -14.73
N SER A 80 0.65 0.08 -14.83
CA SER A 80 1.99 0.16 -15.42
C SER A 80 2.98 -0.51 -14.48
N VAL A 81 3.69 -1.53 -14.95
CA VAL A 81 4.85 -2.06 -14.22
C VAL A 81 6.03 -1.13 -14.54
N PRO A 82 6.73 -0.57 -13.54
CA PRO A 82 7.93 0.23 -13.77
C PRO A 82 9.07 -0.59 -14.36
#